data_AF-A0A2E0UQX4-F1
#
_entry.id   AF-A0A2E0UQX4-F1
#
_cell.length_a   1.000
_cell.length_b   1.000
_cell.length_c   1.000
_cell.angle_alpha   90.00
_cell.angle_beta   90.00
_cell.angle_gamma   90.00
#
_symmetry.space_group_name_H-M   'P 1'
#
loop_
_entity.id
_entity.type
_entity.pdbx_description
1 polymer ?
#
loop_
_entity_poly.entity_id
_entity_poly.type
_entity_poly.pdbx_seq_one_letter_code
_entity_poly.pdbx_strand_id
1 'polypeptide(L)' 'MLQIQLNEEERLTLQNLLDSCLSDLRMEISHTDNFRFKEMLRNRKEVLCKIKNAVASVPVAD' A
#
# COMPACT_ATOMS: atom_id res chain seq x y z
N MET A 1 -19.53 -4.30 -1.78
CA MET A 1 -18.14 -4.48 -1.34
C MET A 1 -17.64 -5.78 -1.94
N LEU A 2 -16.48 -5.78 -2.59
CA LEU A 2 -15.88 -6.99 -3.15
C LEU A 2 -14.94 -7.60 -2.10
N GLN A 3 -15.05 -8.90 -1.85
CA GLN A 3 -14.13 -9.62 -0.97
C GLN A 3 -13.18 -10.45 -1.83
N ILE A 4 -11.88 -10.32 -1.57
CA ILE A 4 -10.84 -11.12 -2.21
C ILE A 4 -10.34 -12.12 -1.17
N GLN A 5 -10.29 -13.39 -1.55
CA GLN A 5 -9.63 -14.42 -0.75
C GLN A 5 -8.19 -14.54 -1.22
N LEU A 6 -7.26 -14.47 -0.27
CA LEU A 6 -5.83 -14.62 -0.52
C LEU A 6 -5.34 -15.77 0.34
N ASN A 7 -4.59 -16.69 -0.26
CA ASN A 7 -3.79 -17.64 0.52
C ASN A 7 -2.58 -16.90 1.15
N GLU A 8 -1.79 -17.62 1.94
CA GLU A 8 -0.65 -17.04 2.64
C GLU A 8 0.42 -16.45 1.69
N GLU A 9 0.76 -17.18 0.62
CA GLU A 9 1.75 -16.73 -0.36
C GLU A 9 1.26 -15.47 -1.09
N GLU A 10 0.00 -15.43 -1.52
CA GLU A 10 -0.63 -14.28 -2.16
C GLU A 10 -0.69 -13.07 -1.23
N ARG A 11 -1.04 -13.30 0.05
CA ARG A 11 -1.06 -12.25 1.09
C ARG A 11 0.32 -11.66 1.30
N LEU A 12 1.35 -12.50 1.47
CA LEU A 12 2.74 -12.07 1.66
C LEU A 12 3.28 -11.34 0.43
N THR A 13 3.01 -11.88 -0.77
CA THR A 13 3.39 -11.26 -2.04
C THR A 13 2.79 -9.87 -2.18
N LEU A 14 1.49 -9.73 -1.87
CA LEU A 14 0.81 -8.44 -1.91
C LEU A 14 1.36 -7.47 -0.86
N GLN A 15 1.63 -7.93 0.37
CA GLN A 15 2.23 -7.09 1.40
C GLN A 15 3.61 -6.55 0.98
N ASN A 16 4.47 -7.41 0.42
CA ASN A 16 5.80 -7.04 -0.07
C ASN A 16 5.73 -6.04 -1.23
N LEU A 17 4.77 -6.23 -2.15
CA LEU A 17 4.54 -5.29 -3.25
C LEU A 17 4.09 -3.91 -2.72
N LEU A 18 3.14 -3.89 -1.78
CA LEU A 18 2.67 -2.66 -1.15
C LEU A 18 3.81 -1.93 -0.42
N ASP A 19 4.71 -2.66 0.24
CA ASP A 19 5.88 -2.09 0.92
C ASP A 19 6.90 -1.48 -0.04
N SER A 20 7.14 -2.13 -1.16
CA SER A 20 7.99 -1.60 -2.23
C SER A 20 7.40 -0.29 -2.76
N CYS A 21 6.11 -0.28 -3.12
CA CYS A 21 5.43 0.91 -3.62
C CYS A 21 5.41 2.06 -2.59
N LEU A 22 5.19 1.76 -1.31
CA LEU A 22 5.22 2.77 -0.24
C LEU A 22 6.62 3.36 -0.04
N SER A 23 7.66 2.54 -0.18
CA SER A 23 9.05 2.98 -0.11
C SER A 23 9.41 3.90 -1.28
N ASP A 24 9.00 3.54 -2.49
CA ASP A 24 9.19 4.36 -3.70
C ASP A 24 8.45 5.71 -3.57
N LEU A 25 7.19 5.69 -3.15
CA LEU A 25 6.41 6.92 -2.93
C LEU A 25 7.05 7.82 -1.88
N ARG A 26 7.66 7.26 -0.83
CA ARG A 26 8.38 8.05 0.18
C ARG A 26 9.53 8.82 -0.46
N MET A 27 10.30 8.16 -1.31
CA MET A 27 11.42 8.76 -2.04
C MET A 27 10.95 9.79 -3.07
N GLU A 28 9.87 9.50 -3.80
CA GLU A 28 9.31 10.42 -4.80
C GLU A 28 8.75 11.69 -4.13
N ILE A 29 8.05 11.55 -3.00
CA ILE A 29 7.56 12.67 -2.20
C ILE A 29 8.73 13.53 -1.70
N SER A 30 9.82 12.93 -1.21
CA SER A 30 10.96 13.72 -0.73
C SER A 30 11.64 14.54 -1.84
N HIS A 31 11.63 14.03 -3.08
CA HIS A 31 12.29 14.68 -4.22
C HIS A 31 11.36 15.54 -5.09
N THR A 32 10.08 15.67 -4.75
CA THR A 32 9.11 16.46 -5.51
C THR A 32 8.96 17.86 -4.95
N ASP A 33 9.26 18.91 -5.74
CA ASP A 33 9.05 20.30 -5.32
C ASP A 33 7.66 20.85 -5.68
N ASN A 34 7.01 20.29 -6.72
CA ASN A 34 5.68 20.73 -7.11
C ASN A 34 4.64 20.33 -6.05
N PHE A 35 4.07 21.32 -5.36
CA PHE A 35 3.11 21.10 -4.27
C PHE A 35 1.90 20.25 -4.68
N ARG A 36 1.27 20.55 -5.82
CA ARG A 36 0.06 19.82 -6.26
C ARG A 36 0.37 18.36 -6.61
N PHE A 37 1.53 18.12 -7.21
CA PHE A 37 2.00 16.77 -7.49
C PHE A 37 2.31 16.02 -6.19
N LYS A 38 2.98 16.67 -5.23
CA LYS A 38 3.28 16.12 -3.90
C LYS A 38 2.02 15.73 -3.12
N GLU A 39 0.95 16.53 -3.19
CA GLU A 39 -0.37 16.21 -2.63
C GLU A 39 -0.97 14.94 -3.26
N MET A 40 -0.90 14.83 -4.60
CA MET A 40 -1.36 13.62 -5.31
C MET A 40 -0.58 12.37 -4.84
N LEU A 41 0.74 12.46 -4.66
CA LEU A 41 1.55 11.37 -4.15
C LEU A 41 1.19 10.97 -2.71
N ARG A 42 0.91 11.95 -1.83
CA ARG A 42 0.43 11.69 -0.46
C ARG A 42 -0.92 10.96 -0.45
N ASN A 43 -1.87 11.40 -1.29
CA ASN A 43 -3.16 10.72 -1.41
C ASN A 43 -3.01 9.27 -1.87
N ARG A 44 -2.12 9.00 -2.83
CA ARG A 44 -1.78 7.63 -3.25
C ARG A 44 -1.20 6.82 -2.09
N LYS A 45 -0.26 7.38 -1.33
CA LYS A 45 0.33 6.74 -0.15
C LYS A 45 -0.74 6.35 0.87
N GLU A 46 -1.69 7.24 1.16
CA GLU A 46 -2.78 6.96 2.11
C GLU A 46 -3.66 5.80 1.66
N VAL A 47 -4.01 5.74 0.36
CA VAL A 47 -4.76 4.63 -0.21
C VAL A 47 -4.00 3.30 -0.04
N LEU A 48 -2.71 3.28 -0.37
CA LEU A 48 -1.89 2.06 -0.22
C LEU A 48 -1.73 1.65 1.25
N CYS A 49 -1.58 2.60 2.19
CA CYS A 49 -1.57 2.28 3.62
C CYS A 49 -2.89 1.66 4.08
N LYS A 50 -4.04 2.17 3.62
CA LYS A 50 -5.35 1.57 3.93
C LYS A 50 -5.46 0.14 3.41
N ILE A 51 -5.02 -0.11 2.17
CA ILE A 51 -5.01 -1.45 1.58
C ILE A 51 -4.07 -2.37 2.37
N LYS A 52 -2.85 -1.94 2.70
CA LYS A 52 -1.90 -2.74 3.48
C LYS A 52 -2.46 -3.14 4.84
N ASN A 53 -3.10 -2.21 5.54
CA ASN A 53 -3.74 -2.50 6.84
C ASN A 53 -4.90 -3.49 6.71
N ALA A 54 -5.69 -3.40 5.63
CA ALA A 54 -6.75 -4.35 5.35
C ALA A 54 -6.19 -5.77 5.08
N VAL A 55 -5.07 -5.87 4.36
CA VAL A 55 -4.41 -7.17 4.06
C VAL A 55 -3.75 -7.78 5.31
N ALA A 56 -3.25 -6.95 6.23
CA ALA A 56 -2.62 -7.40 7.48
C ALA A 56 -3.61 -7.84 8.57
N SER A 57 -4.86 -7.36 8.52
CA SER A 57 -5.89 -7.62 9.55
C SER A 57 -6.77 -8.84 9.27
N VAL A 58 -6.56 -9.55 8.15
CA VAL A 58 -7.27 -10.80 7.86
C VAL A 58 -6.68 -11.93 8.74
N PRO A 59 -7.46 -12.55 9.64
CA PRO A 59 -7.00 -13.70 10.41
C PRO A 59 -6.70 -14.85 9.46
N VAL A 60 -5.53 -15.46 9.61
CA VAL A 60 -5.27 -16.78 9.01
C VAL A 60 -6.23 -17.74 9.69
N ALA A 61 -7.16 -18.33 8.94
CA ALA A 61 -7.96 -19.43 9.45
C ALA A 61 -7.02 -20.64 9.62
N ASP A 62 -6.91 -21.13 10.85
CA ASP A 62 -6.22 -22.37 11.22
C ASP A 62 -6.79 -23.60 10.47
#